data_AF-A0A317E170-F1
#
_entry.id   AF-A0A317E170-F1
#
_cell.length_a   1.000
_cell.length_b   1.000
_cell.length_c   1.000
_cell.angle_alpha   90.00
_cell.angle_beta   90.00
_cell.angle_gamma   90.00
#
_symmetry.space_group_name_H-M   'P 1'
#
loop_
_entity.id
_entity.type
_entity.pdbx_description
1 polymer ?
#
loop_
_entity_poly.entity_id
_entity_poly.type
_entity_poly.pdbx_seq_one_letter_code
_entity_poly.pdbx_strand_id
1 'polypeptide(L)'
;MSALDWGFRIDDAFHAQFLIDDEEPRPGVEFVVGLSRGALDLNVLVRCMFADDVSPATLADHRYQAQTAIGFLADQLVEGWSPEGGEEFTIVIADPADSH
;
A
#
# COMPACT_ATOMS: atom_id res chain seq x y z
N MET A 1 13.37 -18.49 -1.32
CA MET A 1 13.66 -17.52 -0.25
C MET A 1 12.29 -17.03 0.22
N SER A 2 11.92 -17.22 1.50
CA SER A 2 10.55 -16.91 1.92
C SER A 2 10.41 -15.43 2.25
N ALA A 3 9.31 -14.80 1.80
CA ALA A 3 8.92 -13.44 2.19
C ALA A 3 8.75 -13.25 3.72
N LEU A 4 8.75 -14.35 4.49
CA LEU A 4 8.63 -14.40 5.96
C LEU A 4 9.75 -13.67 6.73
N ASP A 5 10.87 -13.31 6.09
CA ASP A 5 11.99 -12.64 6.76
C ASP A 5 11.87 -11.11 6.78
N TRP A 6 10.86 -10.54 6.13
CA TRP A 6 10.63 -9.10 6.07
C TRP A 6 9.62 -8.63 7.13
N GLY A 7 9.98 -7.57 7.85
CA GLY A 7 9.07 -6.83 8.73
C GLY A 7 8.55 -5.58 8.04
N PHE A 8 7.28 -5.23 8.32
CA PHE A 8 6.61 -4.05 7.75
C PHE A 8 6.11 -3.12 8.85
N ARG A 9 6.19 -1.81 8.59
CA ARG A 9 5.66 -0.75 9.46
C ARG A 9 5.11 0.39 8.61
N ILE A 10 4.06 1.05 9.06
CA ILE A 10 3.65 2.34 8.50
C ILE A 10 4.42 3.43 9.22
N ASP A 11 5.24 4.16 8.48
CA ASP A 11 6.08 5.24 9.00
C ASP A 11 5.39 6.60 8.85
N ASP A 12 4.60 6.77 7.78
CA ASP A 12 3.76 7.96 7.56
C ASP A 12 2.55 7.64 6.68
N ALA A 13 1.53 8.49 6.72
CA ALA A 13 0.33 8.39 5.90
C ALA A 13 -0.20 9.79 5.51
N PHE A 14 -0.38 10.02 4.21
CA PHE A 14 -0.81 11.29 3.66
C PHE A 14 -2.07 11.13 2.79
N HIS A 15 -3.18 11.74 3.22
CA HIS A 15 -4.44 11.71 2.47
C HIS A 15 -4.51 12.88 1.49
N ALA A 16 -4.80 12.59 0.23
CA ALA A 16 -4.89 13.60 -0.82
C ALA A 16 -5.80 13.16 -1.97
N GLN A 17 -5.94 14.03 -2.97
CA GLN A 17 -6.42 13.66 -4.29
C GLN A 17 -5.21 13.47 -5.21
N PHE A 18 -5.18 12.35 -5.92
CA PHE A 18 -4.07 11.96 -6.78
C PHE A 18 -4.51 11.90 -8.24
N LEU A 19 -3.61 12.31 -9.13
CA LEU A 19 -3.78 12.21 -10.58
C LEU A 19 -3.03 10.97 -11.09
N ILE A 20 -3.67 10.18 -11.95
CA ILE A 20 -3.00 9.12 -12.72
C ILE A 20 -3.28 9.36 -14.19
N ASP A 21 -2.23 9.36 -15.01
CA ASP A 21 -2.28 9.29 -16.48
C ASP A 21 -3.33 10.22 -17.13
N ASP A 22 -3.37 11.48 -16.69
CA ASP A 22 -4.29 12.54 -17.15
C ASP A 22 -5.80 12.29 -16.88
N GLU A 23 -6.15 11.35 -16.00
CA GLU A 23 -7.52 11.17 -15.52
C GLU A 23 -7.94 12.22 -14.47
N GLU A 24 -9.22 12.20 -14.10
CA GLU A 24 -9.76 13.02 -13.02
C GLU A 24 -9.11 12.67 -11.67
N PRO A 25 -8.77 13.66 -10.82
CA PRO A 25 -8.18 13.38 -9.51
C PRO A 25 -9.06 12.46 -8.66
N ARG A 26 -8.48 11.36 -8.16
CA ARG A 26 -9.18 10.42 -7.27
C ARG A 26 -8.70 10.57 -5.84
N PRO A 27 -9.61 10.46 -4.84
CA PRO A 27 -9.19 10.45 -3.45
C PRO A 27 -8.36 9.19 -3.14
N GLY A 28 -7.40 9.33 -2.25
CA GLY A 28 -6.59 8.22 -1.79
C GLY A 28 -5.75 8.57 -0.58
N VAL A 29 -4.86 7.64 -0.23
CA VAL A 29 -3.85 7.80 0.80
C VAL A 29 -2.50 7.29 0.28
N GLU A 30 -1.44 8.05 0.49
CA GLU A 30 -0.07 7.61 0.26
C GLU A 30 0.53 7.17 1.59
N PHE A 31 1.07 5.95 1.62
CA PHE A 31 1.76 5.40 2.77
C PHE A 31 3.26 5.38 2.54
N VAL A 32 4.01 5.85 3.53
CA VAL A 32 5.43 5.50 3.66
C VAL A 32 5.48 4.19 4.44
N VAL A 33 5.83 3.10 3.76
CA VAL A 33 5.98 1.78 4.38
C VAL A 33 7.46 1.53 4.64
N GLY A 34 7.80 1.33 5.91
CA GLY A 34 9.11 0.85 6.34
C GLY A 34 9.21 -0.66 6.16
N LEU A 35 10.25 -1.11 5.47
CA LEU A 35 10.60 -2.52 5.26
C LEU A 35 11.92 -2.81 5.95
N SER A 36 11.94 -3.83 6.78
CA SER A 36 13.13 -4.23 7.53
C SER A 36 13.47 -5.70 7.35
N ARG A 37 14.77 -6.00 7.23
CA ARG A 37 15.30 -7.37 7.22
C ARG A 37 16.71 -7.40 7.80
N GLY A 38 16.85 -7.95 9.01
CA GLY A 38 18.13 -7.93 9.73
C GLY A 38 18.56 -6.50 10.04
N ALA A 39 19.71 -6.07 9.51
CA ALA A 39 20.21 -4.69 9.67
C ALA A 39 19.78 -3.74 8.54
N LEU A 40 19.05 -4.24 7.54
CA LEU A 40 18.51 -3.44 6.45
C LEU A 40 17.19 -2.80 6.87
N ASP A 41 17.07 -1.50 6.64
CA ASP A 41 15.85 -0.70 6.85
C ASP A 41 15.67 0.21 5.62
N LEU A 42 14.50 0.14 4.99
CA LEU A 42 14.18 0.78 3.72
C LEU A 42 12.78 1.39 3.81
N ASN A 43 12.54 2.46 3.04
CA ASN A 43 11.21 3.04 2.89
C ASN A 43 10.73 2.91 1.45
N VAL A 44 9.46 2.56 1.30
CA VAL A 44 8.76 2.43 0.01
C VAL A 44 7.47 3.21 0.08
N LEU A 45 7.16 3.95 -0.98
CA LEU A 45 5.93 4.70 -1.11
C LEU A 45 4.86 3.84 -1.77
N VAL A 46 3.69 3.79 -1.17
CA VAL A 46 2.51 3.13 -1.76
C VAL A 46 1.37 4.13 -1.81
N ARG A 47 1.06 4.61 -3.01
CA ARG A 47 -0.12 5.44 -3.28
C ARG A 47 -1.33 4.55 -3.49
N CYS A 48 -2.24 4.59 -2.53
CA CYS A 48 -3.48 3.83 -2.54
C CYS A 48 -4.64 4.75 -2.94
N MET A 49 -5.10 4.64 -4.17
CA MET A 49 -6.33 5.31 -4.60
C MET A 49 -7.56 4.49 -4.22
N PHE A 50 -8.69 5.14 -4.04
CA PHE A 50 -9.95 4.43 -3.83
C PHE A 50 -10.64 4.09 -5.16
N ALA A 51 -11.22 2.89 -5.24
CA ALA A 51 -12.14 2.53 -6.32
C ALA A 51 -13.38 3.45 -6.29
N ASP A 52 -14.01 3.64 -7.45
CA ASP A 52 -15.13 4.59 -7.60
C ASP A 52 -16.37 4.21 -6.77
N ASP A 53 -16.52 2.91 -6.47
CA ASP A 53 -17.63 2.32 -5.73
C ASP A 53 -17.25 1.92 -4.29
N VAL A 54 -16.10 2.36 -3.79
CA VAL A 54 -15.67 2.01 -2.42
C VAL A 54 -16.70 2.44 -1.38
N SER A 55 -16.98 1.57 -0.41
CA SER A 55 -17.94 1.88 0.64
C SER A 55 -17.41 2.95 1.60
N PRO A 56 -18.30 3.74 2.23
CA PRO A 56 -17.93 4.65 3.32
C PRO A 56 -17.26 3.95 4.51
N ALA A 57 -17.55 2.66 4.73
CA ALA A 57 -16.92 1.87 5.79
C ALA A 57 -15.43 1.66 5.50
N THR A 58 -15.09 1.26 4.27
CA THR A 58 -13.71 1.10 3.82
C THR A 58 -12.96 2.43 3.79
N LEU A 59 -13.61 3.52 3.37
CA LEU A 59 -13.02 4.87 3.42
C LEU A 59 -12.63 5.30 4.84
N ALA A 60 -13.40 4.89 5.86
CA ALA A 60 -13.11 5.20 7.26
C ALA A 60 -12.16 4.19 7.93
N ASP A 61 -11.92 3.03 7.30
CA ASP A 61 -11.06 1.99 7.85
C ASP A 61 -9.59 2.16 7.44
N HIS A 62 -8.90 3.08 8.12
CA HIS A 62 -7.48 3.33 7.88
C HIS A 62 -6.60 2.11 8.15
N ARG A 63 -7.06 1.19 9.01
CA ARG A 63 -6.32 -0.04 9.30
C ARG A 63 -6.37 -0.97 8.11
N TYR A 64 -7.56 -1.17 7.54
CA TYR A 64 -7.72 -1.93 6.31
C TYR A 64 -6.87 -1.33 5.18
N GLN A 65 -6.92 -0.01 5.00
CA GLN A 65 -6.13 0.68 3.96
C GLN A 65 -4.62 0.43 4.10
N ALA A 66 -4.08 0.58 5.31
CA ALA A 66 -2.68 0.29 5.60
C ALA A 66 -2.33 -1.19 5.41
N GLN A 67 -3.23 -2.11 5.82
CA GLN A 67 -3.06 -3.54 5.63
C GLN A 67 -3.04 -3.93 4.15
N THR A 68 -3.84 -3.28 3.32
CA THR A 68 -3.84 -3.49 1.87
C THR A 68 -2.52 -3.04 1.24
N ALA A 69 -1.97 -1.88 1.65
CA ALA A 69 -0.65 -1.43 1.19
C ALA A 69 0.47 -2.40 1.60
N ILE A 70 0.48 -2.87 2.85
CA ILE A 70 1.44 -3.86 3.34
C ILE A 70 1.27 -5.20 2.62
N GLY A 71 0.03 -5.65 2.44
CA GLY A 71 -0.31 -6.91 1.76
C GLY A 71 0.21 -6.91 0.33
N PHE A 72 -0.01 -5.81 -0.41
CA PHE A 72 0.53 -5.63 -1.75
C PHE A 72 2.06 -5.77 -1.78
N LEU A 73 2.80 -5.10 -0.88
CA LEU A 73 4.26 -5.21 -0.85
C LEU A 73 4.73 -6.62 -0.44
N ALA A 74 4.01 -7.29 0.45
CA ALA A 74 4.28 -8.68 0.80
C ALA A 74 4.10 -9.61 -0.40
N ASP A 75 3.06 -9.40 -1.21
CA ASP A 75 2.82 -10.15 -2.44
C ASP A 75 3.95 -9.90 -3.47
N GLN A 76 4.37 -8.64 -3.66
CA GLN A 76 5.52 -8.32 -4.53
C GLN A 76 6.80 -9.05 -4.10
N LEU A 77 7.08 -9.10 -2.79
CA LEU A 77 8.23 -9.84 -2.25
C LEU A 77 8.11 -11.36 -2.49
N VAL A 78 6.91 -11.93 -2.42
CA VAL A 78 6.65 -13.34 -2.76
C VAL A 78 6.88 -13.60 -4.26
N GLU A 79 6.49 -12.64 -5.11
CA GLU A 79 6.70 -12.70 -6.57
C GLU A 79 8.15 -12.51 -7.00
N GLY A 80 9.04 -12.14 -6.07
CA GLY A 80 10.48 -12.05 -6.28
C GLY A 80 11.02 -10.64 -6.47
N TRP A 81 10.20 -9.60 -6.24
CA TRP A 81 10.71 -8.24 -6.13
C TRP A 81 11.74 -8.14 -5.01
N SER A 82 12.81 -7.36 -5.25
CA SER A 82 13.88 -7.12 -4.30
C SER A 82 13.98 -5.62 -4.03
N PRO A 83 13.57 -5.14 -2.84
CA PRO A 83 13.53 -3.72 -2.54
C PRO A 83 14.93 -3.12 -2.39
N GLU A 84 15.11 -1.93 -2.94
CA GLU A 84 16.31 -1.09 -2.89
C GLU A 84 16.08 0.21 -2.11
N GLY A 85 14.81 0.59 -1.86
CA GLY A 85 14.41 1.80 -1.16
C GLY A 85 14.13 2.97 -2.11
N GLY A 86 13.12 3.77 -1.78
CA GLY A 86 12.69 4.92 -2.58
C GLY A 86 11.81 4.59 -3.77
N GLU A 87 11.41 3.32 -3.93
CA GLU A 87 10.42 2.94 -4.93
C GLU A 87 9.04 3.51 -4.60
N GLU A 88 8.25 3.73 -5.65
CA GLU A 88 6.87 4.19 -5.57
C GLU A 88 5.98 3.23 -6.33
N PHE A 89 4.93 2.76 -5.66
CA PHE A 89 3.87 1.97 -6.24
C PHE A 89 2.55 2.71 -6.18
N THR A 90 1.69 2.44 -7.16
CA THR A 90 0.31 2.92 -7.13
C THR A 90 -0.65 1.75 -7.25
N ILE A 91 -1.61 1.67 -6.33
CA ILE A 91 -2.62 0.61 -6.26
C ILE A 91 -4.01 1.22 -6.10
N VAL A 92 -5.03 0.41 -6.37
CA VAL A 92 -6.43 0.75 -6.14
C VAL A 92 -6.97 -0.11 -5.00
N ILE A 93 -7.53 0.53 -3.98
CA ILE A 93 -8.25 -0.11 -2.87
C ILE A 93 -9.72 -0.18 -3.24
N ALA A 94 -10.23 -1.40 -3.35
CA ALA A 94 -11.66 -1.69 -3.42
C ALA A 94 -12.17 -2.12 -2.03
N ASP A 95 -13.48 -2.33 -1.91
CA ASP A 95 -14.04 -2.98 -0.73
C ASP A 95 -13.44 -4.38 -0.55
N PRO A 96 -13.29 -4.85 0.70
CA PRO A 96 -12.82 -6.21 0.96
C PRO A 96 -13.75 -7.22 0.28
N ALA A 97 -13.16 -8.19 -0.43
CA ALA A 97 -13.94 -9.30 -0.98
C ALA A 97 -14.61 -10.05 0.18
N ASP A 98 -15.94 -10.14 0.15
CA ASP A 98 -16.69 -10.90 1.15
C ASP A 98 -16.09 -12.30 1.26
N SER A 99 -15.55 -12.62 2.43
CA SER A 99 -15.07 -13.96 2.76
C SER A 99 -16.29 -14.84 3.01
N HIS A 100 -16.86 -15.40 1.94
CA HIS A 100 -17.88 -16.45 2.03
C HIS A 100 -17.25 -17.84 2.10
#